data_AF-A0A3B0VA66-F1
#
_entry.id   AF-A0A3B0VA66-F1
#
_cell.length_a   1.000
_cell.length_b   1.000
_cell.length_c   1.000
_cell.angle_alpha   90.00
_cell.angle_beta   90.00
_cell.angle_gamma   90.00
#
_symmetry.space_group_name_H-M   'P 1'
#
loop_
_entity.id
_entity.type
_entity.pdbx_description
1 polymer ?
#
loop_
_entity_poly.entity_id
_entity_poly.type
_entity_poly.pdbx_seq_one_letter_code
_entity_poly.pdbx_strand_id
1 'polypeptide(L)'
;FSKEGSFVDNTSTGGISIGIDCNKGELREVGFDFSCNTYTKHPDTGFIFAGFIIPFWKEVVGLAVMVQKSCKFYRLIGVDIAVTPSGPVLIEANANPDIIGIEQVNGPILADKMVFDEFAKYDLLVNQYQRVLYD
;
A
#
# COMPACT_ATOMS: atom_id res chain seq x y z
N PHE A 1 10.76 1.53 0.59
CA PHE A 1 12.21 1.33 0.33
C PHE A 1 12.91 2.57 0.80
N SER A 2 13.70 2.48 1.86
CA SER A 2 14.38 3.62 2.46
C SER A 2 15.61 4.06 1.64
N LYS A 3 15.89 5.36 1.66
CA LYS A 3 17.16 5.92 1.21
C LYS A 3 18.35 5.27 1.96
N GLU A 4 19.47 5.08 1.28
CA GLU A 4 20.68 4.55 1.90
C GLU A 4 21.12 5.38 3.13
N GLY A 5 21.42 4.69 4.24
CA GLY A 5 21.82 5.30 5.50
C GLY A 5 20.67 5.87 6.35
N SER A 6 19.41 5.78 5.90
CA SER A 6 18.25 6.18 6.69
C SER A 6 17.77 5.08 7.63
N PHE A 7 17.39 5.45 8.86
CA PHE A 7 16.66 4.59 9.79
C PHE A 7 15.14 4.78 9.69
N VAL A 8 14.68 5.69 8.81
CA VAL A 8 13.26 5.99 8.55
C VAL A 8 12.92 5.55 7.13
N ASP A 9 11.87 4.74 6.98
CA ASP A 9 11.33 4.29 5.69
C ASP A 9 9.98 4.96 5.44
N ASN A 10 10.01 6.21 4.95
CA ASN A 10 8.84 6.88 4.42
C ASN A 10 9.23 7.68 3.17
N THR A 11 8.25 7.97 2.32
CA THR A 11 8.51 8.68 1.06
C THR A 11 8.97 10.12 1.30
N SER A 12 8.43 10.80 2.31
CA SER A 12 8.75 12.20 2.62
C SER A 12 10.20 12.43 3.08
N THR A 13 10.91 11.39 3.50
CA THR A 13 12.35 11.42 3.87
C THR A 13 13.26 10.80 2.80
N GLY A 14 12.74 10.58 1.59
CA GLY A 14 13.50 10.09 0.44
C GLY A 14 13.33 8.61 0.14
N GLY A 15 12.33 7.95 0.75
CA GLY A 15 11.98 6.59 0.38
C GLY A 15 11.20 6.50 -0.94
N ILE A 16 11.17 5.29 -1.50
CA ILE A 16 10.39 4.95 -2.70
C ILE A 16 9.23 4.03 -2.30
N SER A 17 8.02 4.40 -2.72
CA SER A 17 6.80 3.58 -2.62
C SER A 17 6.58 2.82 -3.93
N ILE A 18 6.10 1.59 -3.82
CA ILE A 18 5.90 0.71 -4.98
C ILE A 18 4.59 -0.04 -4.77
N GLY A 19 3.78 -0.11 -5.83
CA GLY A 19 2.53 -0.87 -5.79
C GLY A 19 2.79 -2.37 -5.72
N ILE A 20 1.80 -3.12 -5.27
CA ILE A 20 1.86 -4.58 -5.16
C ILE A 20 0.72 -5.18 -5.97
N ASP A 21 0.99 -6.19 -6.79
CA ASP A 21 -0.05 -7.09 -7.29
C ASP A 21 -0.53 -7.96 -6.12
N CYS A 22 -1.65 -7.58 -5.50
CA CYS A 22 -2.18 -8.25 -4.32
C CYS A 22 -2.49 -9.74 -4.54
N ASN A 23 -2.76 -10.16 -5.79
CA ASN A 23 -3.03 -11.58 -6.10
C ASN A 23 -1.76 -12.43 -6.05
N LYS A 24 -0.62 -11.83 -6.41
CA LYS A 24 0.68 -12.53 -6.48
C LYS A 24 1.61 -12.24 -5.32
N GLY A 25 1.42 -11.11 -4.63
CA GLY A 25 2.39 -10.57 -3.70
C GLY A 25 3.65 -10.07 -4.38
N GLU A 26 3.53 -9.62 -5.64
CA GLU A 26 4.64 -9.19 -6.47
C GLU A 26 4.70 -7.66 -6.51
N LEU A 27 5.90 -7.08 -6.40
CA LEU A 27 6.08 -5.64 -6.64
C LEU A 27 5.77 -5.30 -8.10
N ARG A 28 5.10 -4.16 -8.29
CA ARG A 28 4.94 -3.57 -9.63
C ARG A 28 6.28 -3.03 -10.12
N GLU A 29 6.38 -2.85 -11.43
CA GLU A 29 7.62 -2.41 -12.09
C GLU A 29 8.03 -0.98 -11.71
N VAL A 30 7.07 -0.10 -11.48
CA VAL A 30 7.32 1.34 -11.26
C VAL A 30 7.10 1.71 -9.80
N GLY A 31 8.14 2.28 -9.19
CA GLY A 31 8.11 2.96 -7.90
C GLY A 31 8.11 4.47 -8.05
N PHE A 32 7.66 5.16 -7.00
CA PHE A 32 7.52 6.60 -6.95
C PHE A 32 8.20 7.16 -5.71
N ASP A 33 8.85 8.31 -5.84
CA ASP A 33 9.25 9.12 -4.68
C ASP A 33 8.14 10.13 -4.32
N PHE A 34 8.38 10.90 -3.26
CA PHE A 34 7.45 11.95 -2.80
C PHE A 34 7.20 13.05 -3.84
N SER A 35 8.14 13.26 -4.78
CA SER A 35 8.03 14.28 -5.86
C SER A 35 7.44 13.70 -7.15
N CYS A 36 6.89 12.49 -7.12
CA CYS A 36 6.36 11.76 -8.27
C CYS A 36 7.41 11.41 -9.34
N ASN A 37 8.71 11.43 -9.01
CA ASN A 37 9.72 10.85 -9.90
C ASN A 37 9.52 9.33 -9.95
N THR A 38 9.74 8.75 -11.12
CA THR A 38 9.51 7.33 -11.35
C THR A 38 10.82 6.55 -11.43
N TYR A 39 10.78 5.32 -10.91
CA TYR A 39 11.94 4.44 -10.82
C TYR A 39 11.52 3.01 -11.17
N THR A 40 12.35 2.29 -11.94
CA THR A 40 12.19 0.83 -12.15
C THR A 40 13.15 0.00 -11.31
N LYS A 41 14.09 0.68 -10.64
CA LYS A 41 15.03 0.13 -9.67
C LYS A 41 15.39 1.17 -8.62
N HIS A 42 15.83 0.72 -7.46
CA HIS A 42 16.28 1.61 -6.40
C HIS A 42 17.52 2.41 -6.86
N PRO A 43 17.55 3.75 -6.67
CA PRO A 43 18.67 4.57 -7.13
C PRO A 43 19.98 4.24 -6.42
N ASP A 44 19.91 3.93 -5.12
CA ASP A 44 21.11 3.66 -4.32
C ASP A 44 21.63 2.22 -4.47
N THR A 45 20.74 1.22 -4.41
CA THR A 45 21.14 -0.21 -4.39
C THR A 45 21.08 -0.89 -5.75
N GLY A 46 20.44 -0.27 -6.74
CA GLY A 46 20.19 -0.87 -8.06
C GLY A 46 19.17 -2.01 -8.05
N PHE A 47 18.51 -2.27 -6.91
CA PHE A 47 17.52 -3.33 -6.77
C PHE A 47 16.36 -3.15 -7.75
N ILE A 48 16.11 -4.14 -8.60
CA ILE A 48 15.04 -4.13 -9.62
C ILE A 48 13.72 -4.51 -8.95
N PHE A 49 12.67 -3.72 -9.21
CA PHE A 49 11.36 -3.91 -8.57
C PHE A 49 10.55 -5.04 -9.20
N ALA A 50 10.44 -5.03 -10.53
CA ALA A 50 9.65 -6.00 -11.28
C ALA A 50 10.07 -7.45 -10.98
N GLY A 51 9.09 -8.35 -10.81
CA GLY A 51 9.36 -9.77 -10.55
C GLY A 51 9.67 -10.11 -9.09
N PHE A 52 9.83 -9.12 -8.21
CA PHE A 52 10.13 -9.41 -6.81
C PHE A 52 8.87 -9.83 -6.04
N ILE A 53 8.89 -11.06 -5.51
CA ILE A 53 7.83 -11.60 -4.66
C ILE A 53 8.14 -11.29 -3.19
N ILE A 54 7.19 -10.65 -2.52
CA ILE A 54 7.27 -10.31 -1.10
C ILE A 54 7.27 -11.61 -0.27
N PRO A 55 8.31 -11.85 0.55
CA PRO A 55 8.32 -13.00 1.45
C PRO A 55 7.13 -12.97 2.42
N PHE A 56 6.58 -14.14 2.73
CA PHE A 56 5.45 -14.29 3.67
C PHE A 56 4.20 -13.48 3.27
N TRP A 57 3.95 -13.29 1.96
CA TRP A 57 2.83 -12.45 1.50
C TRP A 57 1.47 -12.89 2.06
N LYS A 58 1.21 -14.19 2.17
CA LYS A 58 -0.05 -14.70 2.72
C LYS A 58 -0.20 -14.33 4.20
N GLU A 59 0.88 -14.38 4.95
CA GLU A 59 0.94 -14.02 6.36
C GLU A 59 0.84 -12.50 6.55
N VAL A 60 1.42 -11.70 5.66
CA VAL A 60 1.26 -10.23 5.62
C VAL A 60 -0.22 -9.87 5.46
N VAL A 61 -0.89 -10.45 4.45
CA VAL A 61 -2.33 -10.24 4.24
C VAL A 61 -3.15 -10.74 5.44
N GLY A 62 -2.79 -11.90 5.99
CA GLY A 62 -3.43 -12.45 7.18
C GLY A 62 -3.33 -11.52 8.40
N LEU A 63 -2.17 -10.91 8.61
CA LEU A 63 -1.94 -9.93 9.68
C LEU A 63 -2.77 -8.66 9.44
N ALA A 64 -2.79 -8.11 8.23
CA ALA A 64 -3.61 -6.95 7.90
C ALA A 64 -5.11 -7.19 8.17
N VAL A 65 -5.62 -8.35 7.75
CA VAL A 65 -7.02 -8.76 8.01
C VAL A 65 -7.28 -8.92 9.51
N MET A 66 -6.34 -9.48 10.27
CA MET A 66 -6.45 -9.61 11.72
C MET A 66 -6.56 -8.24 12.41
N VAL A 67 -5.74 -7.27 12.00
CA VAL A 67 -5.76 -5.90 12.54
C VAL A 67 -7.10 -5.22 12.23
N GLN A 68 -7.54 -5.21 10.97
CA GLN A 68 -8.83 -4.61 10.58
C GLN A 68 -10.01 -5.23 11.36
N LYS A 69 -10.01 -6.56 11.59
CA LYS A 69 -11.06 -7.24 12.38
C LYS A 69 -11.01 -6.92 13.88
N SER A 70 -9.85 -6.56 14.39
CA SER A 70 -9.66 -6.20 15.80
C SER A 70 -10.09 -4.75 16.07
N CYS A 71 -9.94 -3.88 15.07
CA CYS A 71 -10.28 -2.45 15.13
C CYS A 71 -11.71 -2.15 14.65
N LYS A 72 -12.72 -2.85 15.20
CA LYS A 72 -14.12 -2.83 14.71
C LYS A 72 -14.81 -1.47 14.63
N PHE A 73 -14.31 -0.47 15.36
CA PHE A 73 -14.87 0.89 15.35
C PHE A 73 -14.40 1.73 14.15
N TYR A 74 -13.40 1.28 13.41
CA TYR A 74 -12.86 1.96 12.24
C TYR A 74 -13.29 1.24 10.96
N ARG A 75 -13.83 2.01 10.01
CA ARG A 75 -14.29 1.50 8.70
C ARG A 75 -13.13 1.01 7.84
N LEU A 76 -11.98 1.68 7.93
CA LEU A 76 -10.76 1.36 7.23
C LEU A 76 -9.57 1.75 8.11
N ILE A 77 -8.62 0.83 8.28
CA ILE A 77 -7.34 1.05 8.95
C ILE A 77 -6.22 0.89 7.93
N GLY A 78 -5.29 1.85 7.88
CA GLY A 78 -3.99 1.64 7.25
C GLY A 78 -3.09 0.85 8.18
N VAL A 79 -2.36 -0.12 7.66
CA VAL A 79 -1.41 -0.89 8.47
C VAL A 79 -0.03 -0.83 7.85
N ASP A 80 0.95 -0.52 8.69
CA ASP A 80 2.35 -0.53 8.31
C ASP A 80 2.94 -1.84 8.81
N ILE A 81 3.35 -2.70 7.89
CA ILE A 81 3.84 -4.05 8.18
C ILE A 81 5.28 -4.17 7.67
N ALA A 82 6.21 -4.47 8.56
CA ALA A 82 7.57 -4.83 8.20
C ALA A 82 7.67 -6.34 7.95
N VAL A 83 8.28 -6.74 6.84
CA VAL A 83 8.59 -8.15 6.56
C VAL A 83 9.99 -8.44 7.06
N THR A 84 10.11 -9.31 8.07
CA THR A 84 11.39 -9.70 8.68
C THR A 84 11.78 -11.13 8.27
N PRO A 85 13.04 -11.58 8.53
CA PRO A 85 13.43 -12.97 8.31
C PRO A 85 12.58 -14.00 9.09
N SER A 86 11.92 -13.59 10.17
CA SER A 86 11.06 -14.45 11.00
C SER A 86 9.56 -14.30 10.69
N GLY A 87 9.20 -13.45 9.72
CA GLY A 87 7.81 -13.19 9.34
C GLY A 87 7.39 -11.73 9.48
N PRO A 88 6.12 -11.42 9.19
CA PRO A 88 5.59 -10.06 9.23
C PRO A 88 5.42 -9.55 10.67
N VAL A 89 5.74 -8.27 10.89
CA VAL A 89 5.59 -7.56 12.16
C VAL A 89 4.78 -6.28 11.92
N LEU A 90 3.73 -6.08 12.71
CA LEU A 90 2.97 -4.83 12.70
C LEU A 90 3.81 -3.72 13.34
N ILE A 91 3.98 -2.62 12.62
CA ILE A 91 4.70 -1.43 13.09
C ILE A 91 3.72 -0.37 13.57
N GLU A 92 2.72 -0.05 12.74
CA GLU A 92 1.72 0.99 13.03
C GLU A 92 0.34 0.60 12.49
N ALA A 93 -0.71 1.08 13.15
CA ALA A 93 -2.09 1.00 12.69
C ALA A 93 -2.69 2.42 12.66
N ASN A 94 -2.96 2.90 11.47
CA ASN A 94 -3.40 4.25 11.16
C ASN A 94 -4.93 4.31 11.02
N ALA A 95 -5.57 5.04 11.95
CA ALA A 95 -7.01 5.24 11.97
C ALA A 95 -7.56 6.02 10.75
N ASN A 96 -6.71 6.86 10.15
CA ASN A 96 -7.00 7.65 8.97
C ASN A 96 -5.86 7.44 7.96
N PRO A 97 -5.90 6.37 7.15
CA PRO A 97 -4.86 6.12 6.17
C PRO A 97 -4.85 7.17 5.06
N ASP A 98 -3.67 7.45 4.52
CA ASP A 98 -3.55 8.18 3.26
C ASP A 98 -3.98 7.29 2.09
N ILE A 99 -4.92 7.79 1.29
CA ILE A 99 -5.42 7.12 0.09
C ILE A 99 -4.68 7.61 -1.16
N ILE A 100 -4.14 8.83 -1.13
CA ILE A 100 -3.50 9.45 -2.30
C ILE A 100 -2.21 8.72 -2.66
N GLY A 101 -1.37 8.39 -1.67
CA GLY A 101 -0.17 7.58 -1.90
C GLY A 101 -0.48 6.18 -2.43
N ILE A 102 -1.59 5.58 -2.01
CA ILE A 102 -2.05 4.28 -2.53
C ILE A 102 -2.45 4.42 -4.00
N GLU A 103 -3.18 5.47 -4.37
CA GLU A 103 -3.55 5.74 -5.76
C GLU A 103 -2.34 6.03 -6.65
N GLN A 104 -1.33 6.76 -6.14
CA GLN A 104 -0.11 7.06 -6.88
C GLN A 104 0.58 5.78 -7.39
N VAL A 105 0.67 4.76 -6.53
CA VAL A 105 1.41 3.53 -6.86
C VAL A 105 0.54 2.42 -7.48
N ASN A 106 -0.78 2.47 -7.28
CA ASN A 106 -1.71 1.46 -7.78
C ASN A 106 -2.55 1.91 -9.00
N GLY A 107 -2.57 3.21 -9.31
CA GLY A 107 -3.53 3.81 -10.22
C GLY A 107 -4.86 4.15 -9.52
N PRO A 108 -5.92 4.53 -10.26
CA PRO A 108 -7.21 4.87 -9.68
C PRO A 108 -7.81 3.63 -8.99
N ILE A 109 -7.76 3.60 -7.65
CA ILE A 109 -8.14 2.40 -6.88
C ILE A 109 -9.61 2.06 -7.01
N LEU A 110 -10.46 3.08 -7.22
CA LEU A 110 -11.90 2.89 -7.41
C LEU A 110 -12.28 2.40 -8.82
N ALA A 111 -11.32 2.26 -9.74
CA ALA A 111 -11.55 1.59 -11.02
C ALA A 111 -11.66 0.07 -10.88
N ASP A 112 -11.16 -0.50 -9.78
CA ASP A 112 -11.45 -1.87 -9.39
C ASP A 112 -12.82 -1.93 -8.72
N LYS A 113 -13.76 -2.66 -9.34
CA LYS A 113 -15.13 -2.77 -8.86
C LYS A 113 -15.21 -3.39 -7.46
N MET A 114 -14.32 -4.31 -7.11
CA MET A 114 -14.29 -4.90 -5.77
C MET A 114 -13.95 -3.86 -4.71
N VAL A 115 -12.94 -3.02 -5.01
CA VAL A 115 -12.54 -1.92 -4.11
C VAL A 115 -13.67 -0.90 -4.01
N PHE A 116 -14.27 -0.52 -5.14
CA PHE A 116 -15.41 0.38 -5.15
C PHE A 116 -16.59 -0.14 -4.31
N ASP A 117 -17.00 -1.40 -4.51
CA ASP A 117 -18.15 -2.00 -3.82
C ASP A 117 -17.92 -2.03 -2.30
N GLU A 118 -16.71 -2.36 -1.83
CA GLU A 118 -16.38 -2.31 -0.40
C GLU A 118 -16.28 -0.87 0.14
N PHE A 119 -15.72 0.07 -0.62
CA PHE A 119 -15.70 1.49 -0.22
C PHE A 119 -17.13 2.05 -0.10
N ALA A 120 -18.02 1.71 -1.04
CA ALA A 120 -19.42 2.12 -1.01
C ALA A 120 -20.15 1.52 0.20
N LYS A 121 -19.96 0.21 0.46
CA LYS A 121 -20.56 -0.52 1.58
C LYS A 121 -20.23 0.09 2.94
N TYR A 122 -19.03 0.63 3.12
CA TYR A 122 -18.61 1.27 4.36
C TYR A 122 -18.73 2.79 4.36
N ASP A 123 -19.36 3.39 3.34
CA ASP A 123 -19.52 4.84 3.21
C ASP A 123 -18.16 5.58 3.30
N LEU A 124 -17.20 5.10 2.49
CA LEU A 124 -15.85 5.65 2.34
C LEU A 124 -15.70 6.50 1.07
N LEU A 125 -16.74 6.59 0.23
CA LEU A 125 -16.75 7.46 -0.95
C LEU A 125 -16.92 8.93 -0.53
N VAL A 126 -15.95 9.77 -0.89
CA VAL A 126 -15.79 11.13 -0.35
C VAL A 126 -16.49 12.22 -1.17
N ASN A 127 -16.91 11.93 -2.41
CA ASN A 127 -17.57 12.93 -3.26
C ASN A 127 -18.67 12.34 -4.17
N GLN A 128 -19.48 13.22 -4.76
CA GLN A 128 -20.60 12.84 -5.63
C GLN A 128 -20.16 12.08 -6.90
N TYR A 129 -18.98 12.40 -7.44
CA TYR A 129 -18.47 11.76 -8.65
C TYR A 129 -18.10 10.29 -8.41
N GLN A 130 -17.53 10.00 -7.23
CA GLN A 130 -17.27 8.62 -6.82
C GLN A 130 -18.58 7.85 -6.65
N ARG A 131 -19.60 8.45 -6.02
CA ARG A 131 -20.87 7.76 -5.72
C ARG A 131 -21.63 7.28 -6.97
N VAL A 132 -21.42 7.94 -8.12
CA VAL A 132 -22.07 7.60 -9.40
C VAL A 132 -21.12 6.94 -10.40
N LEU A 133 -19.93 6.49 -9.96
CA LEU A 133 -18.88 6.01 -10.86
C LEU A 133 -19.30 4.79 -11.70
N TYR A 134 -20.22 3.98 -11.18
CA TYR A 134 -20.71 2.75 -11.82
C TYR A 134 -22.23 2.75 -12.06
N ASP A 135 -22.87 3.93 -11.96
CA ASP A 135 -24.30 4.09 -12.27
C ASP A 135 -24.58 4.09 -13.79
#